data_AF-A0A545TLE7-F1
#
_entry.id   AF-A0A545TLE7-F1
#
_cell.length_a   1.000
_cell.length_b   1.000
_cell.length_c   1.000
_cell.angle_alpha   90.00
_cell.angle_beta   90.00
_cell.angle_gamma   90.00
#
_symmetry.space_group_name_H-M   'P 1'
#
loop_
_entity.id
_entity.type
_entity.pdbx_description
1 polymer ?
#
loop_
_entity_poly.entity_id
_entity_poly.type
_entity_poly.pdbx_seq_one_letter_code
_entity_poly.pdbx_strand_id
1 'polypeptide(L)'
;MPQTEQPNYFVIAAIVAAELYQAMVVARQIALTASNARSLAIRAGQGAAGFRAITDFIDDLASVTVNASKVINNQAVAVSRIASDTARAEFALVSFDNAFHKASGAPYLSSLDASYQRTQEYRDSLREKFDKQVVNLNSRLEELARELRTAMVLSAMSRVEASQAGGQFEQPLNVIAQKVADAAAEIQRRVKYSRQMFSHLGKGRAD
;
A
#
# COMPACT_ATOMS: atom_id res chain seq x y z
N MET A 1 17.85 9.94 31.00
CA MET A 1 17.27 10.80 29.95
C MET A 1 16.04 10.10 29.41
N PRO A 2 14.93 10.83 29.14
CA PRO A 2 13.67 10.20 28.78
C PRO A 2 13.85 9.51 27.43
N GLN A 3 13.39 8.26 27.35
CA GLN A 3 13.22 7.56 26.09
C GLN A 3 12.14 8.32 25.33
N THR A 4 12.54 9.22 24.44
CA THR A 4 11.63 9.81 23.47
C THR A 4 11.12 8.65 22.64
N GLU A 5 9.84 8.29 22.80
CA GLU A 5 9.10 7.44 21.89
C GLU A 5 9.10 8.13 20.51
N GLN A 6 10.20 8.01 19.77
CA GLN A 6 10.18 8.33 18.37
C GLN A 6 9.22 7.31 17.75
N PRO A 7 8.16 7.77 17.04
CA PRO A 7 7.22 6.87 16.40
C PRO A 7 8.04 5.99 15.50
N ASN A 8 8.01 4.69 15.78
CA ASN A 8 8.93 3.74 15.20
C ASN A 8 8.64 3.62 13.69
N TYR A 9 9.32 4.45 12.89
CA TYR A 9 9.06 4.67 11.47
C TYR A 9 9.11 3.37 10.68
N PHE A 10 9.99 2.45 11.08
CA PHE A 10 10.09 1.12 10.48
C PHE A 10 8.91 0.22 10.83
N VAL A 11 8.40 0.29 12.06
CA VAL A 11 7.16 -0.41 12.46
C VAL A 11 5.96 0.11 11.67
N ILE A 12 5.81 1.43 11.52
CA ILE A 12 4.70 2.00 10.74
C ILE A 12 4.81 1.59 9.27
N ALA A 13 5.99 1.69 8.67
CA ALA A 13 6.21 1.24 7.29
C ALA A 13 5.91 -0.27 7.11
N ALA A 14 6.28 -1.10 8.09
CA ALA A 14 5.98 -2.53 8.07
C ALA A 14 4.48 -2.83 8.19
N ILE A 15 3.76 -2.12 9.07
CA ILE A 15 2.30 -2.23 9.21
C ILE A 15 1.62 -1.86 7.89
N VAL A 16 2.03 -0.76 7.26
CA VAL A 16 1.44 -0.35 5.98
C VAL A 16 1.75 -1.37 4.88
N ALA A 17 2.99 -1.89 4.81
CA ALA A 17 3.30 -2.96 3.86
C ALA A 17 2.41 -4.20 4.06
N ALA A 18 2.14 -4.57 5.31
CA ALA A 18 1.24 -5.68 5.63
C ALA A 18 -0.21 -5.41 5.20
N GLU A 19 -0.74 -4.21 5.46
CA GLU A 19 -2.10 -3.82 5.06
C GLU A 19 -2.29 -3.81 3.54
N LEU A 20 -1.27 -3.37 2.81
CA LEU A 20 -1.29 -3.36 1.34
C LEU A 20 -1.15 -4.75 0.74
N TYR A 21 -0.37 -5.62 1.39
CA TYR A 21 -0.33 -7.03 1.03
C TYR A 21 -1.70 -7.68 1.19
N GLN A 22 -2.41 -7.41 2.29
CA GLN A 22 -3.78 -7.91 2.49
C GLN A 22 -4.75 -7.38 1.43
N ALA A 23 -4.67 -6.08 1.10
CA ALA A 23 -5.45 -5.49 0.02
C ALA A 23 -5.19 -6.19 -1.33
N MET A 24 -3.94 -6.55 -1.62
CA MET A 24 -3.56 -7.29 -2.82
C MET A 24 -4.15 -8.71 -2.86
N VAL A 25 -4.19 -9.42 -1.73
CA VAL A 25 -4.81 -10.75 -1.63
C VAL A 25 -6.29 -10.67 -1.97
N VAL A 26 -7.00 -9.67 -1.43
CA VAL A 26 -8.41 -9.43 -1.73
C VAL A 26 -8.60 -9.13 -3.22
N ALA A 27 -7.78 -8.26 -3.81
CA ALA A 27 -7.86 -7.91 -5.23
C ALA A 27 -7.70 -9.14 -6.16
N ARG A 28 -6.79 -10.07 -5.84
CA ARG A 28 -6.63 -11.32 -6.59
C ARG A 28 -7.88 -12.20 -6.54
N GLN A 29 -8.55 -12.26 -5.40
CA GLN A 29 -9.79 -13.02 -5.26
C GLN A 29 -10.91 -12.44 -6.14
N ILE A 30 -10.98 -11.11 -6.28
CA ILE A 30 -11.90 -10.44 -7.20
C ILE A 30 -11.60 -10.85 -8.64
N ALA A 31 -10.33 -10.78 -9.07
CA ALA A 31 -9.93 -11.10 -10.44
C ALA A 31 -10.35 -12.53 -10.84
N LEU A 32 -10.16 -13.50 -9.95
CA LEU A 32 -10.60 -14.88 -10.17
C LEU A 32 -12.13 -14.99 -10.28
N THR A 33 -12.85 -14.27 -9.42
CA THR A 33 -14.32 -14.25 -9.43
C THR A 33 -14.86 -13.62 -10.72
N ALA A 34 -14.24 -12.53 -11.17
CA ALA A 34 -14.56 -11.82 -12.41
C ALA A 34 -14.34 -12.72 -13.64
N SER A 35 -13.17 -13.38 -13.70
CA SER A 35 -12.83 -14.29 -14.79
C SER A 35 -13.81 -15.47 -14.90
N ASN A 36 -14.19 -16.05 -13.76
CA ASN A 36 -15.19 -17.12 -13.72
C ASN A 36 -16.58 -16.64 -14.17
N ALA A 37 -16.97 -15.42 -13.75
CA ALA A 37 -18.22 -14.80 -14.16
C ALA A 37 -18.25 -14.52 -15.67
N ARG A 38 -17.15 -14.03 -16.24
CA ARG A 38 -16.97 -13.79 -17.68
C ARG A 38 -17.13 -15.08 -18.49
N SER A 39 -16.51 -16.17 -18.03
CA SER A 39 -16.67 -17.48 -18.66
C SER A 39 -18.13 -17.94 -18.67
N LEU A 40 -18.88 -17.67 -17.59
CA LEU A 40 -20.32 -17.95 -17.54
C LEU A 40 -21.10 -17.06 -18.52
N ALA A 41 -20.75 -15.78 -18.65
CA ALA A 41 -21.39 -14.85 -19.58
C ALA A 41 -21.23 -15.27 -21.03
N ILE A 42 -20.02 -15.67 -21.42
CA ILE A 42 -19.72 -16.19 -22.75
C ILE A 42 -20.56 -17.44 -23.04
N ARG A 43 -20.71 -18.34 -22.06
CA ARG A 43 -21.53 -19.56 -22.20
C ARG A 43 -23.03 -19.27 -22.32
N ALA A 44 -23.52 -18.19 -21.73
CA ALA A 44 -24.93 -17.79 -21.79
C ALA A 44 -25.33 -17.11 -23.12
N GLY A 45 -24.36 -16.74 -23.97
CA GLY A 45 -24.61 -16.24 -25.32
C GLY A 45 -25.38 -14.91 -25.35
N GLN A 46 -26.30 -14.76 -26.31
CA GLN A 46 -27.04 -13.51 -26.56
C GLN A 46 -27.96 -13.08 -25.40
N GLY A 47 -28.43 -14.02 -24.56
CA GLY A 47 -29.26 -13.71 -23.38
C GLY A 47 -28.51 -13.01 -22.25
N ALA A 48 -27.20 -12.76 -22.43
CA ALA A 48 -26.28 -12.26 -21.42
C ALA A 48 -25.44 -11.07 -21.93
N ALA A 49 -25.91 -10.31 -22.93
CA ALA A 49 -25.17 -9.16 -23.46
C ALA A 49 -24.83 -8.11 -22.37
N GLY A 50 -25.79 -7.79 -21.48
CA GLY A 50 -25.55 -6.94 -20.31
C GLY A 50 -24.61 -7.58 -19.28
N PHE A 51 -24.66 -8.91 -19.14
CA PHE A 51 -23.73 -9.66 -18.28
C PHE A 51 -22.28 -9.55 -18.78
N ARG A 52 -22.06 -9.54 -20.11
CA ARG A 52 -20.71 -9.41 -20.69
C ARG A 52 -20.08 -8.06 -20.36
N ALA A 53 -20.79 -6.96 -20.56
CA ALA A 53 -20.31 -5.61 -20.27
C ALA A 53 -19.93 -5.45 -18.78
N ILE A 54 -20.77 -5.99 -17.88
CA ILE A 54 -20.50 -6.00 -16.44
C ILE A 54 -19.25 -6.83 -16.12
N THR A 55 -19.12 -8.03 -16.69
CA THR A 55 -17.98 -8.90 -16.40
C THR A 55 -16.66 -8.39 -16.96
N ASP A 56 -16.67 -7.77 -18.15
CA ASP A 56 -15.50 -7.14 -18.75
C ASP A 56 -15.03 -5.97 -17.88
N PHE A 57 -15.97 -5.15 -17.38
CA PHE A 57 -15.66 -4.06 -16.47
C PHE A 57 -15.05 -4.54 -15.14
N ILE A 58 -15.60 -5.59 -14.54
CA ILE A 58 -15.07 -6.14 -13.29
C ILE A 58 -13.67 -6.72 -13.51
N ASP A 59 -13.42 -7.35 -14.66
CA ASP A 59 -12.11 -7.89 -15.04
C ASP A 59 -11.05 -6.76 -15.15
N ASP A 60 -11.41 -5.66 -15.83
CA ASP A 60 -10.56 -4.48 -15.95
C ASP A 60 -10.25 -3.86 -14.58
N LEU A 61 -11.30 -3.69 -13.75
CA LEU A 61 -11.14 -3.20 -12.39
C LEU A 61 -10.19 -4.07 -11.56
N ALA A 62 -10.39 -5.39 -11.61
CA ALA A 62 -9.59 -6.31 -10.83
C ALA A 62 -8.13 -6.31 -11.31
N SER A 63 -7.90 -6.23 -12.62
CA SER A 63 -6.58 -6.11 -13.24
C SER A 63 -5.85 -4.84 -12.79
N VAL A 64 -6.51 -3.67 -12.90
CA VAL A 64 -5.95 -2.38 -12.44
C VAL A 64 -5.63 -2.44 -10.95
N THR A 65 -6.56 -2.93 -10.13
CA THR A 65 -6.39 -3.01 -8.68
C THR A 65 -5.23 -3.94 -8.28
N VAL A 66 -5.10 -5.10 -8.92
CA VAL A 66 -3.98 -6.04 -8.68
C VAL A 66 -2.65 -5.42 -9.07
N ASN A 67 -2.59 -4.76 -10.22
CA ASN A 67 -1.36 -4.11 -10.70
C ASN A 67 -0.93 -2.96 -9.79
N ALA A 68 -1.87 -2.07 -9.46
CA ALA A 68 -1.64 -0.96 -8.54
C ALA A 68 -1.19 -1.47 -7.16
N SER A 69 -1.89 -2.47 -6.60
CA SER A 69 -1.53 -3.05 -5.30
C SER A 69 -0.14 -3.68 -5.31
N LYS A 70 0.26 -4.35 -6.42
CA LYS A 70 1.60 -4.93 -6.54
C LYS A 70 2.70 -3.87 -6.55
N VAL A 71 2.50 -2.79 -7.31
CA VAL A 71 3.46 -1.66 -7.39
C VAL A 71 3.60 -0.99 -6.02
N ILE A 72 2.46 -0.68 -5.38
CA ILE A 72 2.42 -0.03 -4.07
C ILE A 72 3.04 -0.93 -3.01
N ASN A 73 2.76 -2.24 -3.01
CA ASN A 73 3.37 -3.20 -2.08
C ASN A 73 4.91 -3.24 -2.23
N ASN A 74 5.42 -3.30 -3.46
CA ASN A 74 6.87 -3.29 -3.70
C ASN A 74 7.53 -2.01 -3.16
N GLN A 75 6.86 -0.86 -3.31
CA GLN A 75 7.35 0.40 -2.74
C GLN A 75 7.25 0.45 -1.22
N ALA A 76 6.17 -0.06 -0.62
CA ALA A 76 6.05 -0.15 0.83
C ALA A 76 7.16 -1.03 1.44
N VAL A 77 7.50 -2.15 0.80
CA VAL A 77 8.64 -2.99 1.19
C VAL A 77 9.96 -2.22 1.06
N ALA A 78 10.16 -1.46 -0.01
CA ALA A 78 11.36 -0.63 -0.18
C ALA A 78 11.46 0.46 0.91
N VAL A 79 10.35 1.14 1.22
CA VAL A 79 10.27 2.13 2.31
C VAL A 79 10.60 1.49 3.66
N SER A 80 10.07 0.31 3.95
CA SER A 80 10.35 -0.42 5.20
C SER A 80 11.83 -0.79 5.33
N ARG A 81 12.48 -1.22 4.24
CA ARG A 81 13.93 -1.47 4.24
C ARG A 81 14.74 -0.20 4.50
N ILE A 82 14.44 0.87 3.78
CA ILE A 82 15.12 2.17 3.99
C ILE A 82 14.94 2.64 5.43
N ALA A 83 13.74 2.52 5.99
CA ALA A 83 13.48 2.90 7.38
C ALA A 83 14.32 2.07 8.38
N SER A 84 14.46 0.76 8.14
CA SER A 84 15.30 -0.10 8.97
C SER A 84 16.78 0.27 8.87
N ASP A 85 17.27 0.58 7.67
CA ASP A 85 18.64 0.99 7.45
C ASP A 85 18.93 2.37 8.07
N THR A 86 17.98 3.32 8.00
CA THR A 86 18.07 4.63 8.67
C THR A 86 18.19 4.45 10.18
N ALA A 87 17.31 3.64 10.80
CA ALA A 87 17.34 3.39 12.23
C ALA A 87 18.66 2.73 12.69
N ARG A 88 19.21 1.82 11.86
CA ARG A 88 20.52 1.21 12.11
C ARG A 88 21.65 2.25 12.05
N ALA A 89 21.63 3.14 11.07
CA ALA A 89 22.62 4.20 10.95
C ALA A 89 22.54 5.20 12.12
N GLU A 90 21.34 5.57 12.56
CA GLU A 90 21.13 6.40 13.75
C GLU A 90 21.65 5.73 15.03
N PHE A 91 21.34 4.45 15.22
CA PHE A 91 21.87 3.69 16.35
C PHE A 91 23.40 3.59 16.34
N ALA A 92 24.01 3.43 15.17
CA ALA A 92 25.46 3.43 15.00
C ALA A 92 26.07 4.79 15.40
N LEU A 93 25.45 5.91 14.99
CA LEU A 93 25.91 7.25 15.38
C LEU A 93 25.81 7.48 16.89
N VAL A 94 24.70 7.09 17.53
CA VAL A 94 24.58 7.14 19.00
C VAL A 94 25.67 6.29 19.67
N SER A 95 26.02 5.15 19.09
CA SER A 95 27.10 4.29 19.60
C SER A 95 28.48 4.96 19.44
N PHE A 96 28.72 5.65 18.32
CA PHE A 96 29.92 6.46 18.13
C PHE A 96 29.99 7.60 19.15
N ASP A 97 28.91 8.36 19.37
CA ASP A 97 28.87 9.44 20.36
C ASP A 97 29.22 8.92 21.75
N ASN A 98 28.66 7.78 22.14
CA ASN A 98 29.00 7.12 23.40
C ASN A 98 30.47 6.68 23.47
N ALA A 99 31.04 6.19 22.37
CA ALA A 99 32.46 5.85 22.30
C ALA A 99 33.34 7.10 22.43
N PHE A 100 33.01 8.19 21.74
CA PHE A 100 33.70 9.47 21.85
C PHE A 100 33.69 10.01 23.28
N HIS A 101 32.54 9.93 23.96
CA HIS A 101 32.43 10.34 25.36
C HIS A 101 33.26 9.47 26.31
N LYS A 102 33.23 8.15 26.15
CA LYS A 102 33.95 7.21 27.04
C LYS A 102 35.47 7.19 26.82
N ALA A 103 35.91 7.45 25.60
CA ALA A 103 37.31 7.41 25.21
C ALA A 103 37.98 8.81 25.23
N SER A 104 37.42 9.76 25.98
CA SER A 104 38.00 11.10 26.12
C SER A 104 39.44 11.01 26.62
N GLY A 105 40.40 11.46 25.79
CA GLY A 105 41.84 11.38 26.06
C GLY A 105 42.56 10.13 25.52
N ALA A 106 41.86 9.23 24.81
CA ALA A 106 42.48 8.06 24.21
C ALA A 106 43.37 8.45 22.99
N PRO A 107 44.57 7.85 22.81
CA PRO A 107 45.51 8.24 21.77
C PRO A 107 45.01 8.08 20.33
N TYR A 108 44.08 7.14 20.11
CA TYR A 108 43.58 6.77 18.78
C TYR A 108 42.11 7.13 18.55
N LEU A 109 41.56 8.06 19.34
CA LEU A 109 40.15 8.46 19.24
C LEU A 109 39.77 8.96 17.83
N SER A 110 40.65 9.75 17.23
CA SER A 110 40.46 10.31 15.88
C SER A 110 40.41 9.26 14.77
N SER A 111 40.84 8.01 15.03
CA SER A 111 40.69 6.92 14.05
C SER A 111 39.23 6.58 13.75
N LEU A 112 38.30 6.97 14.63
CA LEU A 112 36.85 6.75 14.45
C LEU A 112 36.19 7.84 13.59
N ASP A 113 36.79 9.03 13.45
CA ASP A 113 36.20 10.20 12.79
C ASP A 113 35.75 9.89 11.35
N ALA A 114 36.60 9.20 10.58
CA ALA A 114 36.29 8.84 9.20
C ALA A 114 35.12 7.84 9.08
N SER A 115 34.92 6.97 10.09
CA SER A 115 33.79 6.05 10.11
C SER A 115 32.51 6.73 10.60
N TYR A 116 32.63 7.66 11.54
CA TYR A 116 31.54 8.52 11.98
C TYR A 116 30.98 9.37 10.84
N GLN A 117 31.86 10.12 10.14
CA GLN A 117 31.48 10.97 9.01
C GLN A 117 30.79 10.18 7.89
N ARG A 118 31.35 9.04 7.48
CA ARG A 118 30.71 8.17 6.48
C ARG A 118 29.33 7.67 6.91
N THR A 119 29.16 7.34 8.20
CA THR A 119 27.87 6.89 8.74
C THR A 119 26.86 8.04 8.76
N GLN A 120 27.31 9.26 9.05
CA GLN A 120 26.49 10.47 9.03
C GLN A 120 25.99 10.79 7.62
N GLU A 121 26.89 10.81 6.63
CA GLU A 121 26.56 11.00 5.22
C GLU A 121 25.59 9.91 4.71
N TYR A 122 25.85 8.66 5.11
CA TYR A 122 24.98 7.53 4.74
C TYR A 122 23.57 7.69 5.32
N ARG A 123 23.43 8.04 6.60
CA ARG A 123 22.14 8.34 7.24
C ARG A 123 21.40 9.45 6.51
N ASP A 124 22.08 10.55 6.17
CA ASP A 124 21.44 11.68 5.50
C ASP A 124 20.93 11.30 4.11
N SER A 125 21.70 10.50 3.37
CA SER A 125 21.27 9.95 2.08
C SER A 125 20.05 9.02 2.20
N LEU A 126 19.98 8.21 3.26
CA LEU A 126 18.85 7.31 3.51
C LEU A 126 17.60 8.09 3.89
N ARG A 127 17.74 9.14 4.70
CA ARG A 127 16.64 10.02 5.10
C ARG A 127 16.03 10.74 3.91
N GLU A 128 16.84 11.29 3.02
CA GLU A 128 16.36 11.93 1.79
C GLU A 128 15.61 10.95 0.89
N LYS A 129 16.15 9.74 0.71
CA LYS A 129 15.49 8.66 -0.06
C LYS A 129 14.17 8.24 0.59
N PHE A 130 14.13 8.12 1.91
CA PHE A 130 12.94 7.78 2.65
C PHE A 130 11.83 8.81 2.42
N ASP A 131 12.14 10.09 2.60
CA ASP A 131 11.18 11.19 2.45
C ASP A 131 10.58 11.20 1.03
N LYS A 132 11.43 11.05 0.00
CA LYS A 132 10.97 10.95 -1.41
C LYS A 132 10.06 9.74 -1.65
N GLN A 133 10.41 8.58 -1.10
CA GLN A 133 9.63 7.35 -1.30
C GLN A 133 8.28 7.40 -0.58
N VAL A 134 8.21 8.00 0.62
CA VAL A 134 6.95 8.19 1.35
C VAL A 134 5.98 9.07 0.57
N VAL A 135 6.46 10.19 0.00
CA VAL A 135 5.62 11.06 -0.84
C VAL A 135 5.09 10.32 -2.06
N ASN A 136 5.95 9.56 -2.74
CA ASN A 136 5.55 8.76 -3.90
C ASN A 136 4.50 7.70 -3.55
N LEU A 137 4.71 6.98 -2.43
CA LEU A 137 3.80 5.96 -1.95
C LEU A 137 2.43 6.55 -1.60
N ASN A 138 2.39 7.70 -0.91
CA ASN A 138 1.14 8.40 -0.62
C ASN A 138 0.37 8.82 -1.88
N SER A 139 1.06 9.35 -2.88
CA SER A 139 0.44 9.73 -4.16
C SER A 139 -0.22 8.54 -4.86
N ARG A 140 0.44 7.37 -4.85
CA ARG A 140 -0.11 6.14 -5.44
C ARG A 140 -1.26 5.55 -4.64
N LEU A 141 -1.22 5.65 -3.30
CA LEU A 141 -2.35 5.28 -2.47
C LEU A 141 -3.56 6.16 -2.74
N GLU A 142 -3.36 7.45 -3.03
CA GLU A 142 -4.43 8.36 -3.44
C GLU A 142 -5.01 8.01 -4.81
N GLU A 143 -4.15 7.66 -5.76
CA GLU A 143 -4.57 7.20 -7.08
C GLU A 143 -5.42 5.93 -6.99
N LEU A 144 -4.92 4.90 -6.29
CA LEU A 144 -5.67 3.67 -6.05
C LEU A 144 -7.01 3.95 -5.35
N ALA A 145 -7.03 4.83 -4.35
CA ALA A 145 -8.26 5.20 -3.66
C ALA A 145 -9.28 5.89 -4.58
N ARG A 146 -8.84 6.65 -5.59
CA ARG A 146 -9.70 7.25 -6.61
C ARG A 146 -10.25 6.19 -7.55
N GLU A 147 -9.40 5.31 -8.06
CA GLU A 147 -9.79 4.20 -8.94
C GLU A 147 -10.85 3.29 -8.30
N LEU A 148 -10.65 2.91 -7.04
CA LEU A 148 -11.61 2.11 -6.28
C LEU A 148 -12.95 2.83 -6.05
N ARG A 149 -12.96 4.16 -5.96
CA ARG A 149 -14.21 4.91 -5.82
C ARG A 149 -15.01 4.85 -7.13
N THR A 150 -14.35 5.06 -8.26
CA THR A 150 -14.95 4.90 -9.59
C THR A 150 -15.51 3.49 -9.75
N ALA A 151 -14.76 2.49 -9.29
CA ALA A 151 -15.16 1.09 -9.30
C ALA A 151 -16.44 0.79 -8.53
N MET A 152 -16.59 1.35 -7.31
CA MET A 152 -17.79 1.15 -6.51
C MET A 152 -19.04 1.77 -7.16
N VAL A 153 -18.90 2.96 -7.77
CA VAL A 153 -20.01 3.59 -8.51
C VAL A 153 -20.44 2.70 -9.67
N LEU A 154 -19.48 2.21 -10.45
CA LEU A 154 -19.77 1.37 -11.60
C LEU A 154 -20.35 0.01 -11.20
N SER A 155 -19.87 -0.59 -10.11
CA SER A 155 -20.46 -1.81 -9.54
C SER A 155 -21.92 -1.61 -9.10
N ALA A 156 -22.27 -0.42 -8.59
CA ALA A 156 -23.65 -0.10 -8.25
C ALA A 156 -24.52 0.04 -9.50
N MET A 157 -24.00 0.66 -10.57
CA MET A 157 -24.69 0.75 -11.86
C MET A 157 -24.91 -0.64 -12.48
N SER A 158 -23.91 -1.52 -12.42
CA SER A 158 -24.04 -2.91 -12.88
C SER A 158 -25.14 -3.69 -12.15
N ARG A 159 -25.37 -3.38 -10.87
CA ARG A 159 -26.43 -4.02 -10.07
C ARG A 159 -27.83 -3.57 -10.52
N VAL A 160 -27.97 -2.31 -10.95
CA VAL A 160 -29.21 -1.78 -11.55
C VAL A 160 -29.46 -2.44 -12.92
N GLU A 161 -28.42 -2.58 -13.75
CA GLU A 161 -28.55 -3.25 -15.05
C GLU A 161 -28.88 -4.74 -14.91
N ALA A 162 -28.28 -5.43 -13.93
CA ALA A 162 -28.60 -6.82 -13.62
C ALA A 162 -30.07 -7.03 -13.22
N SER A 163 -30.64 -6.13 -12.42
CA SER A 163 -32.06 -6.20 -12.04
C SER A 163 -33.00 -5.89 -13.21
N GLN A 164 -32.54 -5.13 -14.21
CA GLN A 164 -33.32 -4.86 -15.42
C GLN A 164 -33.22 -5.96 -16.47
N ALA A 165 -32.15 -6.78 -16.44
CA ALA A 165 -31.96 -7.86 -17.40
C ALA A 165 -33.01 -8.97 -17.27
N GLY A 166 -33.55 -9.21 -16.07
CA GLY A 166 -34.61 -10.18 -15.79
C GLY A 166 -34.24 -11.64 -16.07
N GLY A 167 -34.86 -12.57 -15.34
CA GLY A 167 -34.76 -14.02 -15.61
C GLY A 167 -33.59 -14.74 -14.93
N GLN A 168 -33.13 -15.84 -15.54
CA GLN A 168 -32.26 -16.85 -14.91
C GLN A 168 -30.83 -16.42 -14.54
N PHE A 169 -30.40 -15.21 -14.94
CA PHE A 169 -29.03 -14.71 -14.73
C PHE A 169 -28.95 -13.54 -13.73
N GLU A 170 -30.08 -13.01 -13.27
CA GLU A 170 -30.16 -11.88 -12.34
C GLU A 170 -29.49 -12.20 -10.98
N GLN A 171 -29.80 -13.36 -10.41
CA GLN A 171 -29.28 -13.76 -9.09
C GLN A 171 -27.76 -13.97 -9.11
N PRO A 172 -27.17 -14.75 -10.04
CA PRO A 172 -25.72 -14.89 -10.16
C PRO A 172 -25.01 -13.55 -10.36
N LEU A 173 -25.57 -12.66 -11.20
CA LEU A 173 -25.06 -11.33 -11.47
C LEU A 173 -25.00 -10.46 -10.21
N ASN A 174 -26.10 -10.42 -9.46
CA ASN A 174 -26.18 -9.67 -8.20
C ASN A 174 -25.17 -10.19 -7.17
N VAL A 175 -24.96 -11.50 -7.08
CA VAL A 175 -23.95 -12.09 -6.20
C VAL A 175 -22.54 -11.68 -6.60
N ILE A 176 -22.23 -11.67 -7.90
CA ILE A 176 -20.91 -11.26 -8.40
C ILE A 176 -20.68 -9.76 -8.13
N ALA A 177 -21.63 -8.91 -8.50
CA ALA A 177 -21.55 -7.46 -8.26
C ALA A 177 -21.40 -7.15 -6.76
N GLN A 178 -22.13 -7.86 -5.88
CA GLN A 178 -21.99 -7.68 -4.44
C GLN A 178 -20.59 -8.07 -3.93
N LYS A 179 -20.04 -9.21 -4.37
CA LYS A 179 -18.69 -9.63 -3.98
C LYS A 179 -17.62 -8.63 -4.42
N VAL A 180 -17.79 -8.02 -5.59
CA VAL A 180 -16.88 -6.97 -6.08
C VAL A 180 -16.99 -5.72 -5.23
N ALA A 181 -18.20 -5.28 -4.91
CA ALA A 181 -18.44 -4.12 -4.05
C ALA A 181 -17.85 -4.31 -2.65
N ASP A 182 -18.08 -5.47 -2.02
CA ASP A 182 -17.58 -5.81 -0.69
C ASP A 182 -16.05 -5.79 -0.66
N ALA A 183 -15.43 -6.39 -1.67
CA ALA A 183 -13.98 -6.48 -1.77
C ALA A 183 -13.35 -5.12 -2.11
N ALA A 184 -13.97 -4.31 -2.98
CA ALA A 184 -13.53 -2.93 -3.23
C ALA A 184 -13.61 -2.06 -1.96
N ALA A 185 -14.67 -2.20 -1.17
CA ALA A 185 -14.83 -1.51 0.12
C ALA A 185 -13.77 -1.94 1.14
N GLU A 186 -13.45 -3.24 1.20
CA GLU A 186 -12.37 -3.78 2.03
C GLU A 186 -11.01 -3.18 1.66
N ILE A 187 -10.67 -3.17 0.37
CA ILE A 187 -9.42 -2.59 -0.14
C ILE A 187 -9.38 -1.09 0.18
N GLN A 188 -10.49 -0.37 -0.04
CA GLN A 188 -10.56 1.06 0.27
C GLN A 188 -10.34 1.35 1.76
N ARG A 189 -10.86 0.51 2.66
CA ARG A 189 -10.64 0.64 4.10
C ARG A 189 -9.16 0.52 4.46
N ARG A 190 -8.47 -0.47 3.90
CA ARG A 190 -7.04 -0.73 4.14
C ARG A 190 -6.15 0.37 3.57
N VAL A 191 -6.45 0.84 2.36
CA VAL A 191 -5.76 1.98 1.73
C VAL A 191 -5.96 3.26 2.56
N LYS A 192 -7.18 3.51 3.05
CA LYS A 192 -7.46 4.66 3.93
C LYS A 192 -6.68 4.59 5.24
N TYR A 193 -6.65 3.42 5.88
CA TYR A 193 -5.88 3.21 7.10
C TYR A 193 -4.37 3.42 6.85
N SER A 194 -3.85 2.86 5.77
CA SER A 194 -2.45 3.04 5.36
C SER A 194 -2.07 4.52 5.17
N ARG A 195 -2.96 5.31 4.55
CA ARG A 195 -2.76 6.75 4.37
C ARG A 195 -2.80 7.51 5.70
N GLN A 196 -3.69 7.16 6.62
CA GLN A 196 -3.74 7.78 7.95
C GLN A 196 -2.43 7.57 8.70
N MET A 197 -1.91 6.33 8.68
CA MET A 197 -0.64 5.99 9.31
C MET A 197 0.54 6.76 8.69
N PHE A 198 0.60 6.90 7.37
CA PHE A 198 1.63 7.72 6.71
C PHE A 198 1.45 9.23 6.94
N SER A 199 0.23 9.74 7.09
CA SER A 199 0.01 11.17 7.35
C SER A 199 0.57 11.59 8.71
N HIS A 200 0.56 10.69 9.70
CA HIS A 200 1.18 10.93 11.00
C HIS A 200 2.72 11.00 10.90
N LEU A 201 3.32 10.26 9.96
CA LEU A 201 4.76 10.33 9.70
C LEU A 201 5.19 11.69 9.10
N GLY A 202 4.33 12.33 8.31
CA GLY A 202 4.61 13.63 7.70
C GLY A 202 4.38 14.84 8.63
N LYS A 203 3.51 14.70 9.65
CA LYS A 203 3.12 15.81 10.55
C LYS A 203 4.06 16.03 11.74
N GLY A 204 4.87 15.04 12.14
CA GLY A 204 5.86 15.20 13.22
C GLY A 204 7.06 16.10 12.87
N ARG A 205 6.92 17.02 11.92
CA ARG A 205 7.96 17.89 11.36
C ARG A 205 7.53 19.36 11.27
N ALA A 206 6.30 19.69 11.70
CA ALA A 206 5.78 21.06 11.69
C ALA A 206 5.98 21.81 13.01
N ASP A 207 6.48 21.15 14.05
CA ASP A 207 6.76 21.72 15.38
C ASP A 207 8.23 21.49 15.76
#